data_AF-A0A1R2B211-F1
#
_entry.id   AF-A0A1R2B211-F1
#
_cell.length_a   1.000
_cell.length_b   1.000
_cell.length_c   1.000
_cell.angle_alpha   90.00
_cell.angle_beta   90.00
_cell.angle_gamma   90.00
#
_symmetry.space_group_name_H-M   'P 1'
#
loop_
_entity.id
_entity.type
_entity.pdbx_description
1 polymer ?
#
loop_
_entity_poly.entity_id
_entity_poly.type
_entity_poly.pdbx_seq_one_letter_code
_entity_poly.pdbx_strand_id
1 'polypeptide(L)'
;MEKDKVDEEFIEIMLEVEKFYDFMSKHEKVRIEQWSKKLCQVTANPVWKKNRNKYAKTLLHLVKLGKLQEPFTKIPPEGPLPQFTGNINIQPPRPRPKSSAEGRLNKISSNTEFQKPIEIKIPENKNSYKHPDSPCFEKPQIPKPIEKRNIEISSSFRSIDEKYNTHITINNKVNEDLVRFQTQLEISQLNEKHLREELGKRNKKIIDQCEEIEYLRRENENLKMKLAAKEQKREFFDECKENKQRDFKYFLEKNPEVKETLNIDDISDNLRRLEKIQEDLNRNRFS
;
A
#
# COMPACT_ATOMS: atom_id res chain seq x y z
N MET A 1 -5.37 18.12 -8.78
CA MET A 1 -6.83 18.10 -8.97
C MET A 1 -7.33 16.95 -9.82
N GLU A 2 -7.03 16.80 -11.13
CA GLU A 2 -7.54 15.61 -11.88
C GLU A 2 -6.87 14.28 -11.46
N LYS A 3 -5.60 14.33 -11.03
CA LYS A 3 -4.85 13.16 -10.56
C LYS A 3 -5.42 12.54 -9.28
N ASP A 4 -6.03 13.36 -8.43
CA ASP A 4 -6.53 12.96 -7.11
C ASP A 4 -7.88 12.24 -7.26
N LYS A 5 -8.73 12.73 -8.18
CA LYS A 5 -10.03 12.13 -8.52
C LYS A 5 -9.94 10.66 -8.98
N VAL A 6 -8.90 10.30 -9.76
CA VAL A 6 -8.73 8.92 -10.25
C VAL A 6 -8.32 7.96 -9.13
N ASP A 7 -7.61 8.45 -8.11
CA ASP A 7 -7.27 7.65 -6.94
C ASP A 7 -8.43 7.55 -5.95
N GLU A 8 -9.21 8.61 -5.76
CA GLU A 8 -10.45 8.59 -4.99
C GLU A 8 -11.45 7.57 -5.55
N GLU A 9 -11.68 7.60 -6.88
CA GLU A 9 -12.55 6.62 -7.56
C GLU A 9 -12.07 5.18 -7.33
N PHE A 10 -10.75 4.96 -7.35
CA PHE A 10 -10.20 3.63 -7.09
C PHE A 10 -10.49 3.16 -5.66
N ILE A 11 -10.31 4.05 -4.68
CA ILE A 11 -10.57 3.75 -3.28
C ILE A 11 -12.04 3.38 -3.07
N GLU A 12 -12.96 4.15 -3.64
CA GLU A 12 -14.40 3.87 -3.57
C GLU A 12 -14.74 2.49 -4.16
N ILE A 13 -14.18 2.15 -5.32
CA ILE A 13 -14.39 0.83 -5.95
C ILE A 13 -13.86 -0.29 -5.05
N MET A 14 -12.65 -0.15 -4.49
CA MET A 14 -12.05 -1.19 -3.66
C MET A 14 -12.78 -1.40 -2.34
N LEU A 15 -13.29 -0.32 -1.72
CA LEU A 15 -14.17 -0.40 -0.55
C LEU A 15 -15.48 -1.12 -0.90
N GLU A 16 -15.99 -0.95 -2.12
CA GLU A 16 -17.17 -1.68 -2.55
C GLU A 16 -16.88 -3.15 -2.82
N VAL A 17 -15.71 -3.50 -3.35
CA VAL A 17 -15.27 -4.90 -3.50
C VAL A 17 -15.25 -5.60 -2.14
N GLU A 18 -14.75 -4.92 -1.10
CA GLU A 18 -14.67 -5.46 0.26
C GLU A 18 -16.05 -5.85 0.82
N LYS A 19 -17.10 -5.06 0.55
CA LYS A 19 -18.47 -5.37 1.00
C LYS A 19 -19.02 -6.68 0.45
N PHE A 20 -18.62 -7.06 -0.76
CA PHE A 20 -19.07 -8.29 -1.42
C PHE A 20 -18.06 -9.43 -1.31
N TYR A 21 -16.86 -9.15 -0.78
CA TYR A 21 -15.77 -10.11 -0.64
C TYR A 21 -16.18 -11.34 0.17
N ASP A 22 -16.95 -11.14 1.25
CA ASP A 22 -17.29 -12.22 2.17
C ASP A 22 -18.14 -13.34 1.57
N PHE A 23 -18.90 -13.03 0.51
CA PHE A 23 -19.77 -13.97 -0.20
C PHE A 23 -19.03 -14.84 -1.23
N MET A 24 -17.73 -14.58 -1.46
CA MET A 24 -16.92 -15.33 -2.42
C MET A 24 -16.38 -16.63 -1.83
N SER A 25 -16.10 -17.63 -2.68
CA SER A 25 -15.47 -18.88 -2.22
C SER A 25 -14.04 -18.65 -1.72
N LYS A 26 -13.52 -19.55 -0.87
CA LYS A 26 -12.15 -19.47 -0.34
C LYS A 26 -11.08 -19.30 -1.43
N HIS A 27 -11.24 -19.99 -2.56
CA HIS A 27 -10.29 -19.88 -3.67
C HIS A 27 -10.39 -18.54 -4.40
N GLU A 28 -11.60 -18.04 -4.61
CA GLU A 28 -11.82 -16.74 -5.24
C GLU A 28 -11.34 -15.60 -4.35
N LYS A 29 -11.54 -15.71 -3.04
CA LYS A 29 -11.00 -14.79 -2.03
C LYS A 29 -9.49 -14.60 -2.18
N VAL A 30 -8.73 -15.69 -2.25
CA VAL A 30 -7.27 -15.64 -2.49
C VAL A 30 -6.92 -14.95 -3.82
N ARG A 31 -7.69 -15.18 -4.88
CA ARG A 31 -7.46 -14.51 -6.17
C ARG A 31 -7.74 -13.02 -6.10
N ILE A 32 -8.85 -12.64 -5.45
CA ILE A 32 -9.22 -11.24 -5.24
C ILE A 32 -8.12 -10.54 -4.44
N GLU A 33 -7.62 -11.13 -3.35
CA GLU A 33 -6.52 -10.56 -2.55
C GLU A 33 -5.26 -10.33 -3.39
N GLN A 34 -4.86 -11.30 -4.21
CA GLN A 34 -3.70 -11.17 -5.10
C GLN A 34 -3.87 -10.03 -6.10
N TRP A 35 -5.05 -9.93 -6.71
CA TRP A 35 -5.38 -8.85 -7.64
C TRP A 35 -5.51 -7.50 -6.95
N SER A 36 -6.13 -7.41 -5.78
CA SER A 36 -6.21 -6.21 -4.95
C SER A 36 -4.81 -5.70 -4.62
N LYS A 37 -3.91 -6.59 -4.15
CA LYS A 37 -2.51 -6.24 -3.89
C LYS A 37 -1.80 -5.73 -5.14
N LYS A 38 -2.08 -6.31 -6.31
CA LYS A 38 -1.52 -5.85 -7.59
C LYS A 38 -2.03 -4.47 -7.99
N LEU A 39 -3.34 -4.24 -7.85
CA LEU A 39 -3.98 -2.98 -8.22
C LEU A 39 -3.58 -1.85 -7.27
N CYS A 40 -3.31 -2.14 -6.00
CA CYS A 40 -2.81 -1.18 -5.02
C CYS A 40 -1.34 -0.77 -5.22
N GLN A 41 -0.62 -1.35 -6.19
CA GLN A 41 0.75 -0.91 -6.49
C GLN A 41 0.75 0.55 -6.98
N VAL A 42 1.56 1.39 -6.33
CA VAL A 42 1.64 2.83 -6.64
C VAL A 42 2.14 3.04 -8.06
N THR A 43 1.37 3.79 -8.85
CA THR A 43 1.74 4.18 -10.22
C THR A 43 1.62 5.69 -10.37
N ALA A 44 2.71 6.35 -10.81
CA ALA A 44 2.71 7.79 -11.04
C ALA A 44 2.05 8.18 -12.38
N ASN A 45 1.98 7.24 -13.32
CA ASN A 45 1.49 7.49 -14.68
C ASN A 45 -0.06 7.52 -14.70
N PRO A 46 -0.69 8.63 -15.12
CA PRO A 46 -2.15 8.75 -15.16
C PRO A 46 -2.83 7.74 -16.09
N VAL A 47 -2.16 7.31 -17.17
CA VAL A 47 -2.68 6.27 -18.08
C VAL A 47 -2.78 4.93 -17.35
N TRP A 48 -1.79 4.61 -16.51
CA TRP A 48 -1.77 3.38 -15.72
C TRP A 48 -2.80 3.41 -14.59
N LYS A 49 -3.02 4.57 -13.96
CA LYS A 49 -4.12 4.75 -13.00
C LYS A 49 -5.48 4.49 -13.64
N LYS A 50 -5.73 5.06 -14.82
CA LYS A 50 -6.97 4.79 -15.59
C LYS A 50 -7.11 3.31 -15.95
N ASN A 51 -6.01 2.66 -16.34
CA ASN A 51 -6.00 1.22 -16.62
C ASN A 51 -6.32 0.39 -15.36
N ARG A 52 -5.68 0.68 -14.22
CA ARG A 52 -5.97 0.07 -12.91
C ARG A 52 -7.45 0.18 -12.56
N ASN A 53 -8.05 1.36 -12.72
CA ASN A 53 -9.47 1.56 -12.40
C ASN A 53 -10.39 0.71 -13.28
N LYS A 54 -10.04 0.47 -14.56
CA LYS A 54 -10.79 -0.47 -15.42
C LYS A 54 -10.78 -1.90 -14.89
N TYR A 55 -9.62 -2.37 -14.43
CA TYR A 55 -9.52 -3.67 -13.76
C TYR A 55 -10.35 -3.69 -12.46
N ALA A 56 -10.25 -2.64 -11.63
CA ALA A 56 -10.99 -2.55 -10.37
C ALA A 56 -12.51 -2.59 -10.59
N LYS A 57 -13.02 -1.81 -11.55
CA LYS A 57 -14.46 -1.83 -11.91
C LYS A 57 -14.92 -3.20 -12.40
N THR A 58 -14.08 -3.87 -13.20
CA THR A 58 -14.39 -5.22 -13.68
C THR A 58 -14.40 -6.23 -12.54
N LEU A 59 -13.41 -6.15 -11.64
CA LEU A 59 -13.32 -7.00 -10.46
C LEU A 59 -14.57 -6.83 -9.60
N LEU A 60 -14.96 -5.60 -9.30
CA LEU A 60 -16.18 -5.29 -8.56
C LEU A 60 -17.42 -5.90 -9.21
N HIS A 61 -17.57 -5.78 -10.53
CA HIS A 61 -18.69 -6.38 -11.25
C HIS A 61 -18.74 -7.90 -11.09
N LEU A 62 -17.60 -8.59 -11.22
CA LEU A 62 -17.51 -10.04 -11.08
C LEU A 62 -17.74 -10.51 -9.65
N VAL A 63 -17.27 -9.75 -8.65
CA VAL A 63 -17.51 -10.04 -7.23
C VAL A 63 -18.98 -9.85 -6.89
N LYS A 64 -19.65 -8.82 -7.40
CA LYS A 64 -21.12 -8.65 -7.27
C LYS A 64 -21.90 -9.79 -7.90
N LEU A 65 -21.40 -10.38 -8.98
CA LEU A 65 -21.99 -11.56 -9.62
C LEU A 65 -21.69 -12.87 -8.89
N GLY A 66 -20.82 -12.87 -7.88
CA GLY A 66 -20.43 -14.06 -7.13
C GLY A 66 -19.60 -15.07 -7.94
N LYS A 67 -18.98 -14.64 -9.05
CA LYS A 67 -18.18 -15.54 -9.90
C LYS A 67 -17.05 -14.79 -10.60
N LEU A 68 -15.82 -15.25 -10.37
CA LEU A 68 -14.65 -14.73 -11.10
C LEU A 68 -14.60 -15.27 -12.54
N GLN A 69 -14.19 -14.40 -13.46
CA GLN A 69 -13.89 -14.70 -14.85
C GLN A 69 -12.48 -14.21 -15.20
N GLU A 70 -11.94 -14.61 -16.35
CA GLU A 70 -10.65 -14.09 -16.81
C GLU A 70 -10.68 -12.56 -16.91
N PRO A 71 -9.59 -11.87 -16.50
CA PRO A 71 -8.29 -12.38 -16.08
C PRO A 71 -8.18 -12.78 -14.59
N PHE A 72 -9.23 -12.59 -13.80
CA PHE A 72 -9.20 -12.72 -12.33
C PHE A 72 -9.19 -14.16 -11.81
N THR A 73 -9.38 -15.15 -12.69
CA THR A 73 -9.20 -16.57 -12.36
C THR A 73 -7.73 -16.99 -12.24
N LYS A 74 -6.81 -16.20 -12.82
CA LYS A 74 -5.36 -16.45 -12.82
C LYS A 74 -4.65 -15.52 -11.82
N ILE A 75 -3.41 -15.86 -11.44
CA ILE A 75 -2.54 -14.94 -10.69
C ILE A 75 -2.23 -13.72 -11.59
N PRO A 76 -2.21 -12.49 -11.05
CA PRO A 76 -1.80 -11.31 -11.80
C PRO A 76 -0.36 -11.47 -12.35
N PRO A 77 -0.08 -11.03 -13.59
CA PRO A 77 1.25 -11.17 -14.18
C PRO A 77 2.31 -10.38 -13.39
N GLU A 78 3.54 -10.91 -13.41
CA GLU A 78 4.72 -10.19 -12.94
C GLU A 78 5.04 -9.04 -13.91
N GLY A 79 5.49 -7.90 -13.37
CA GLY A 79 5.74 -6.69 -14.16
C GLY A 79 4.52 -5.75 -14.30
N PRO A 80 4.51 -4.83 -15.27
CA PRO A 80 3.45 -3.81 -15.39
C PRO A 80 2.09 -4.42 -15.75
N LEU A 81 1.00 -3.80 -15.26
CA LEU A 81 -0.38 -4.20 -15.59
C LEU A 81 -0.62 -4.11 -17.10
N PRO A 82 -0.96 -5.21 -17.79
CA PRO A 82 -1.29 -5.18 -19.22
C PRO A 82 -2.46 -4.24 -19.47
N GLN A 83 -2.49 -3.63 -20.65
CA GLN A 83 -3.63 -2.81 -21.06
C GLN A 83 -4.90 -3.64 -21.03
N PHE A 84 -5.93 -3.16 -20.35
CA PHE A 84 -7.20 -3.85 -20.25
C PHE A 84 -7.93 -3.80 -21.59
N THR A 85 -8.00 -4.95 -22.28
CA THR A 85 -8.70 -5.14 -23.57
C THR A 85 -10.04 -5.86 -23.41
N GLY A 86 -10.45 -6.17 -22.18
CA GLY A 86 -11.57 -7.06 -21.89
C GLY A 86 -12.94 -6.50 -22.31
N ASN A 87 -13.49 -7.03 -23.41
CA ASN A 87 -14.92 -7.14 -23.62
C ASN A 87 -15.38 -8.37 -22.81
N ILE A 88 -15.95 -8.14 -21.62
CA ILE A 88 -16.44 -9.23 -20.76
C ILE A 88 -17.69 -9.79 -21.45
N ASN A 89 -17.55 -10.94 -22.12
CA ASN A 89 -18.67 -11.61 -22.78
C ASN A 89 -19.46 -12.36 -21.71
N ILE A 90 -20.35 -11.63 -21.03
CA ILE A 90 -21.20 -12.17 -19.97
C ILE A 90 -22.26 -13.05 -20.65
N GLN A 91 -22.05 -14.36 -20.70
CA GLN A 91 -23.17 -15.26 -20.98
C GLN A 91 -24.12 -15.20 -19.78
N PRO A 92 -25.42 -14.91 -19.97
CA PRO A 92 -26.41 -15.02 -18.90
C PRO A 92 -26.41 -16.46 -18.38
N PRO A 93 -26.76 -16.67 -17.09
CA PRO A 93 -26.76 -17.99 -16.49
C PRO A 93 -27.70 -18.90 -17.29
N ARG A 94 -27.14 -19.86 -18.03
CA ARG A 94 -27.97 -20.89 -18.68
C ARG A 94 -28.70 -21.65 -17.57
N PRO A 95 -30.03 -21.81 -17.66
CA PRO A 95 -30.74 -22.68 -16.73
C PRO A 95 -30.13 -24.08 -16.86
N ARG A 96 -29.65 -24.60 -15.73
CA ARG A 96 -29.08 -25.94 -15.63
C ARG A 96 -30.15 -26.93 -16.12
N PRO A 97 -29.89 -27.79 -17.11
CA PRO A 97 -30.87 -28.81 -17.49
C PRO A 97 -31.15 -29.68 -16.27
N LYS A 98 -32.44 -29.79 -15.91
CA LYS A 98 -32.92 -30.74 -14.90
C LYS A 98 -32.60 -32.13 -15.45
N SER A 99 -31.49 -32.73 -15.02
CA SER A 99 -31.26 -34.14 -15.27
C SER A 99 -32.34 -34.91 -14.50
N SER A 100 -33.22 -35.52 -15.27
CA SER A 100 -34.12 -36.59 -14.87
C SER A 100 -33.29 -37.71 -14.23
N ALA A 101 -33.32 -37.80 -12.91
CA ALA A 101 -32.88 -38.98 -12.16
C ALA A 101 -33.56 -39.01 -10.79
N GLU A 102 -34.90 -39.03 -10.79
CA GLU A 102 -35.61 -39.77 -9.74
C GLU A 102 -35.38 -41.26 -10.00
N GLY A 103 -34.83 -41.97 -9.02
CA GLY A 103 -34.82 -43.42 -9.01
C GLY A 103 -33.47 -44.03 -8.63
N ARG A 104 -33.21 -44.12 -7.32
CA ARG A 104 -33.00 -45.38 -6.57
C ARG A 104 -32.15 -45.13 -5.32
N LEU A 105 -32.82 -45.27 -4.18
CA LEU A 105 -32.22 -45.68 -2.92
C LEU A 105 -31.43 -46.98 -3.11
N ASN A 106 -30.20 -47.04 -2.58
CA ASN A 106 -29.70 -48.14 -1.75
C ASN A 106 -28.32 -47.83 -1.17
N LYS A 107 -28.35 -47.36 0.10
CA LYS A 107 -27.66 -47.91 1.27
C LYS A 107 -26.46 -48.85 1.02
N ILE A 108 -25.24 -48.38 1.35
CA ILE A 108 -24.11 -49.06 2.05
C ILE A 108 -23.37 -47.90 2.76
N SER A 109 -23.53 -47.70 4.07
CA SER A 109 -22.76 -48.23 5.19
C SER A 109 -21.26 -47.85 5.22
N SER A 110 -20.92 -47.12 6.29
CA SER A 110 -19.66 -47.14 7.05
C SER A 110 -18.35 -46.70 6.37
N ASN A 111 -17.85 -45.50 6.72
CA ASN A 111 -16.85 -45.37 7.80
C ASN A 111 -16.58 -43.91 8.16
N THR A 112 -17.02 -43.58 9.38
CA THR A 112 -16.68 -42.40 10.15
C THR A 112 -15.35 -42.69 10.84
N GLU A 113 -14.28 -41.95 10.53
CA GLU A 113 -13.13 -41.91 11.41
C GLU A 113 -12.74 -40.46 11.68
N PHE A 114 -12.97 -40.09 12.93
CA PHE A 114 -12.62 -38.83 13.54
C PHE A 114 -11.10 -38.65 13.54
N GLN A 115 -10.61 -37.53 13.03
CA GLN A 115 -9.34 -36.97 13.49
C GLN A 115 -9.57 -35.60 14.11
N LYS A 116 -9.15 -35.54 15.38
CA LYS A 116 -9.20 -34.38 16.28
C LYS A 116 -8.29 -33.24 15.80
N PRO A 117 -8.52 -32.01 16.29
CA PRO A 117 -7.80 -30.82 15.86
C PRO A 117 -6.35 -30.81 16.35
N ILE A 118 -5.41 -30.50 15.46
CA ILE A 118 -4.03 -30.18 15.83
C ILE A 118 -3.99 -28.72 16.28
N GLU A 119 -3.75 -28.51 17.58
CA GLU A 119 -3.38 -27.22 18.15
C GLU A 119 -2.00 -26.80 17.62
N ILE A 120 -1.96 -25.77 16.78
CA ILE A 120 -0.70 -25.09 16.43
C ILE A 120 -0.51 -23.94 17.42
N LYS A 121 0.27 -24.21 18.47
CA LYS A 121 0.81 -23.18 19.36
C LYS A 121 1.83 -22.35 18.59
N ILE A 122 1.57 -21.06 18.50
CA ILE A 122 2.49 -20.02 18.03
C ILE A 122 3.58 -19.83 19.11
N PRO A 123 4.89 -19.93 18.79
CA PRO A 123 5.91 -19.35 19.64
C PRO A 123 6.20 -17.92 19.17
N GLU A 124 5.95 -16.98 20.09
CA GLU A 124 6.52 -15.63 20.05
C GLU A 124 8.05 -15.74 20.00
N ASN A 125 8.68 -15.13 18.99
CA ASN A 125 10.13 -14.97 18.97
C ASN A 125 10.47 -13.50 19.27
N LYS A 126 10.57 -13.20 20.58
CA LYS A 126 11.31 -12.07 21.11
C LYS A 126 12.72 -12.54 21.48
N ASN A 127 13.65 -11.60 21.35
CA ASN A 127 14.97 -11.52 21.96
C ASN A 127 16.13 -12.02 21.08
N SER A 128 17.02 -11.11 20.68
CA SER A 128 17.98 -10.34 21.49
C SER A 128 19.29 -11.11 21.61
N TYR A 129 20.34 -10.44 21.17
CA TYR A 129 21.73 -10.83 21.29
C TYR A 129 22.08 -11.32 22.69
N LYS A 130 22.83 -12.43 22.76
CA LYS A 130 24.02 -12.64 23.60
C LYS A 130 24.67 -14.01 23.31
N HIS A 131 25.87 -13.98 22.76
CA HIS A 131 26.95 -14.93 23.11
C HIS A 131 27.25 -14.76 24.62
N PRO A 132 27.64 -15.80 25.39
CA PRO A 132 28.78 -16.66 25.12
C PRO A 132 28.49 -18.16 25.37
N ASP A 133 29.52 -18.97 25.20
CA ASP A 133 29.59 -20.42 25.46
C ASP A 133 29.23 -21.33 24.27
N SER A 134 30.31 -21.70 23.57
CA SER A 134 30.40 -22.79 22.59
C SER A 134 29.74 -24.08 23.06
N PRO A 135 28.91 -24.71 22.19
CA PRO A 135 28.82 -26.15 22.09
C PRO A 135 29.69 -26.65 20.94
N CYS A 136 30.39 -27.74 21.21
CA CYS A 136 31.29 -28.48 20.33
C CYS A 136 30.73 -28.65 18.90
N PHE A 137 31.50 -28.26 17.88
CA PHE A 137 31.26 -28.69 16.51
C PHE A 137 31.44 -30.22 16.45
N GLU A 138 30.34 -30.96 16.29
CA GLU A 138 30.42 -32.35 15.86
C GLU A 138 31.08 -32.41 14.47
N LYS A 139 32.16 -33.20 14.38
CA LYS A 139 32.89 -33.48 13.14
C LYS A 139 31.93 -33.99 12.05
N PRO A 140 32.09 -33.58 10.78
CA PRO A 140 31.34 -34.15 9.67
C PRO A 140 31.56 -35.67 9.63
N GLN A 141 30.47 -36.44 9.63
CA GLN A 141 30.54 -37.88 9.43
C GLN A 141 31.15 -38.18 8.06
N ILE A 142 32.26 -38.91 8.09
CA ILE A 142 32.95 -39.45 6.92
C ILE A 142 31.97 -40.37 6.16
N PRO A 143 31.76 -40.18 4.85
CA PRO A 143 30.92 -41.08 4.05
C PRO A 143 31.49 -42.50 4.07
N LYS A 144 30.62 -43.49 4.31
CA LYS A 144 30.96 -44.91 4.34
C LYS A 144 31.61 -45.35 3.00
N PRO A 145 32.57 -46.31 3.01
CA PRO A 145 33.19 -46.81 1.80
C PRO A 145 32.15 -47.52 0.93
N ILE A 146 31.95 -47.01 -0.28
CA ILE A 146 31.10 -47.63 -1.30
C ILE A 146 31.77 -48.93 -1.76
N GLU A 147 31.01 -50.02 -1.69
CA GLU A 147 31.41 -51.36 -2.13
C GLU A 147 31.91 -51.35 -3.58
N LYS A 148 33.08 -51.96 -3.77
CA LYS A 148 33.70 -52.23 -5.06
C LYS A 148 32.82 -53.22 -5.83
N ARG A 149 31.94 -52.72 -6.70
CA ARG A 149 31.39 -53.53 -7.80
C ARG A 149 32.50 -53.77 -8.82
N ASN A 150 32.87 -55.04 -8.97
CA ASN A 150 33.71 -55.53 -10.06
C ASN A 150 33.03 -55.20 -11.39
N ILE A 151 33.58 -54.23 -12.11
CA ILE A 151 33.28 -54.00 -13.52
C ILE A 151 34.26 -54.90 -14.28
N GLU A 152 33.70 -55.93 -14.91
CA GLU A 152 34.40 -56.78 -15.87
C GLU A 152 35.01 -55.90 -16.96
N ILE A 153 36.34 -55.94 -17.05
CA ILE A 153 37.12 -55.24 -18.06
C ILE A 153 37.03 -56.07 -19.34
N SER A 154 35.92 -55.91 -20.08
CA SER A 154 35.90 -56.25 -21.50
C SER A 154 36.66 -55.17 -22.25
N SER A 155 37.85 -55.58 -22.69
CA SER A 155 38.84 -54.84 -23.45
C SER A 155 38.27 -54.05 -24.64
N SER A 156 38.40 -52.73 -24.58
CA SER A 156 38.58 -51.89 -25.76
C SER A 156 39.90 -51.16 -25.58
N PHE A 157 40.94 -51.63 -26.28
CA PHE A 157 42.26 -51.03 -26.36
C PHE A 157 42.14 -49.63 -27.01
N ARG A 158 41.77 -48.62 -26.23
CA ARG A 158 41.93 -47.22 -26.62
C ARG A 158 43.37 -46.83 -26.35
N SER A 159 44.03 -46.32 -27.39
CA SER A 159 45.43 -45.88 -27.35
C SER A 159 45.68 -44.99 -26.14
N ILE A 160 46.85 -45.11 -25.51
CA ILE A 160 47.31 -44.27 -24.39
C ILE A 160 47.19 -42.77 -24.76
N ASP A 161 47.34 -42.45 -26.05
CA ASP A 161 47.18 -41.10 -26.60
C ASP A 161 45.75 -40.54 -26.43
N GLU A 162 44.71 -41.37 -26.52
CA GLU A 162 43.33 -40.92 -26.31
C GLU A 162 43.09 -40.48 -24.86
N LYS A 163 43.68 -41.20 -23.89
CA LYS A 163 43.55 -40.84 -22.46
C LYS A 163 44.23 -39.52 -22.16
N TYR A 164 45.43 -39.28 -22.71
CA TYR A 164 46.14 -38.02 -22.51
C TYR A 164 45.39 -36.83 -23.14
N ASN A 165 44.86 -37.01 -24.36
CA ASN A 165 44.04 -35.99 -25.01
C ASN A 165 42.78 -35.64 -24.21
N THR A 166 42.07 -36.63 -23.66
CA THR A 166 40.90 -36.35 -22.81
C THR A 166 41.25 -35.57 -21.54
N HIS A 167 42.40 -35.83 -20.92
CA HIS A 167 42.83 -35.11 -19.72
C HIS A 167 43.16 -33.64 -20.01
N ILE A 168 43.82 -33.35 -21.14
CA ILE A 168 44.08 -31.98 -21.59
C ILE A 168 42.77 -31.23 -21.82
N THR A 169 41.81 -31.83 -22.52
CA THR A 169 40.51 -31.20 -22.77
C THR A 169 39.76 -30.91 -21.47
N ILE A 170 39.79 -31.82 -20.50
CA ILE A 170 39.16 -31.62 -19.20
C ILE A 170 39.84 -30.46 -18.45
N ASN A 171 41.17 -30.41 -18.40
CA ASN A 171 41.89 -29.32 -17.73
C ASN A 171 41.61 -27.97 -18.39
N ASN A 172 41.57 -27.91 -19.73
CA ASN A 172 41.22 -26.69 -20.45
C ASN A 172 39.80 -26.22 -20.11
N LYS A 173 38.83 -27.15 -20.09
CA LYS A 173 37.45 -26.85 -19.71
C LYS A 173 37.34 -26.37 -18.26
N VAL A 174 38.06 -26.99 -17.33
CA VAL A 174 38.09 -26.57 -15.92
C VAL A 174 38.69 -25.17 -15.79
N ASN A 175 39.74 -24.85 -16.53
CA ASN A 175 40.32 -23.51 -16.56
C ASN A 175 39.36 -22.47 -17.15
N GLU A 176 38.67 -22.79 -18.25
CA GLU A 176 37.63 -21.93 -18.83
C GLU A 176 36.48 -21.68 -17.86
N ASP A 177 35.99 -22.73 -17.19
CA ASP A 177 34.94 -22.63 -16.17
C ASP A 177 35.40 -21.76 -14.98
N LEU A 178 36.65 -21.92 -14.54
CA LEU A 178 37.23 -21.10 -13.46
C LEU A 178 37.28 -19.62 -13.84
N VAL A 179 37.74 -19.30 -15.07
CA VAL A 179 37.74 -17.93 -15.58
C VAL A 179 36.32 -17.37 -15.66
N ARG A 180 35.35 -18.16 -16.17
CA ARG A 180 33.95 -17.74 -16.21
C ARG A 180 33.40 -17.43 -14.81
N PHE A 181 33.67 -18.29 -13.83
CA PHE A 181 33.22 -18.08 -12.46
C PHE A 181 33.88 -16.84 -11.83
N GLN A 182 35.17 -16.60 -12.11
CA GLN A 182 35.87 -15.41 -11.67
C GLN A 182 35.23 -14.14 -12.25
N THR A 183 34.92 -14.12 -13.56
CA THR A 183 34.23 -12.99 -14.19
C THR A 183 32.82 -12.78 -13.63
N GLN A 184 32.07 -13.86 -13.40
CA GLN A 184 30.74 -13.77 -12.79
C GLN A 184 30.79 -13.19 -11.37
N LEU A 185 31.80 -13.58 -10.58
CA LEU A 185 32.02 -13.04 -9.24
C LEU A 185 32.31 -11.53 -9.30
N GLU A 186 33.18 -11.10 -10.22
CA GLU A 186 33.52 -9.68 -10.40
C GLU A 186 32.31 -8.83 -10.81
N ILE A 187 31.50 -9.32 -11.76
CA ILE A 187 30.24 -8.66 -12.16
C ILE A 187 29.28 -8.56 -10.96
N SER A 188 29.15 -9.63 -10.17
CA SER A 188 28.29 -9.63 -8.98
C SER A 188 28.76 -8.61 -7.95
N GLN A 189 30.06 -8.51 -7.70
CA GLN A 189 30.65 -7.53 -6.78
C GLN A 189 30.43 -6.09 -7.26
N LEU A 190 30.57 -5.84 -8.56
CA LEU A 190 30.34 -4.51 -9.14
C LEU A 190 28.86 -4.11 -9.03
N ASN A 191 27.93 -5.05 -9.29
CA ASN A 191 26.49 -4.82 -9.12
C ASN A 191 26.14 -4.53 -7.66
N GLU A 192 26.70 -5.29 -6.71
CA GLU A 192 26.49 -5.05 -5.27
C GLU A 192 26.97 -3.65 -4.88
N LYS A 193 28.17 -3.25 -5.32
CA LYS A 193 28.72 -1.92 -5.09
C LYS A 193 27.80 -0.82 -5.64
N HIS A 194 27.34 -0.95 -6.88
CA HIS A 194 26.43 0.01 -7.49
C HIS A 194 25.10 0.13 -6.71
N LEU A 195 24.52 -0.99 -6.29
CA LEU A 195 23.30 -0.99 -5.47
C LEU A 195 23.51 -0.31 -4.12
N ARG A 196 24.67 -0.52 -3.46
CA ARG A 196 25.01 0.17 -2.21
C ARG A 196 25.11 1.68 -2.39
N GLU A 197 25.73 2.14 -3.47
CA GLU A 197 25.82 3.58 -3.79
C GLU A 197 24.45 4.19 -4.07
N GLU A 198 23.60 3.54 -4.86
CA GLU A 198 22.24 3.99 -5.14
C GLU A 198 21.36 4.02 -3.89
N LEU A 199 21.47 3.00 -3.02
CA LEU A 199 20.81 3.02 -1.71
C LEU A 199 21.32 4.15 -0.84
N GLY A 200 22.63 4.43 -0.83
CA GLY A 200 23.21 5.57 -0.12
C GLY A 200 22.64 6.91 -0.58
N LYS A 201 22.52 7.14 -1.89
CA LYS A 201 21.91 8.35 -2.45
C LYS A 201 20.44 8.49 -2.06
N ARG A 202 19.67 7.41 -2.15
CA ARG A 202 18.25 7.41 -1.75
C ARG A 202 18.08 7.67 -0.26
N ASN A 203 18.91 7.05 0.58
CA ASN A 203 18.86 7.24 2.02
C ASN A 203 19.21 8.69 2.41
N LYS A 204 20.22 9.28 1.76
CA LYS A 204 20.53 10.70 1.92
C LYS A 204 19.34 11.59 1.57
N LYS A 205 18.71 11.35 0.42
CA LYS A 205 17.52 12.11 -0.01
C LYS A 205 16.36 11.98 0.99
N ILE A 206 16.14 10.81 1.56
CA ILE A 206 15.12 10.60 2.60
C ILE A 206 15.43 11.43 3.85
N ILE A 207 16.69 11.45 4.29
CA ILE A 207 17.12 12.27 5.43
C ILE A 207 16.87 13.75 5.16
N ASP A 208 17.31 14.27 4.00
CA ASP A 208 17.09 15.67 3.60
C ASP A 208 15.59 16.03 3.61
N GLN A 209 14.74 15.14 3.09
CA GLN A 209 13.28 15.33 3.09
C GLN A 209 12.67 15.30 4.50
N CYS A 210 13.16 14.43 5.38
CA CYS A 210 12.73 14.39 6.78
C CYS A 210 13.07 15.70 7.51
N GLU A 211 14.26 16.26 7.27
CA GLU A 211 14.68 17.55 7.83
C GLU A 211 13.79 18.69 7.35
N GLU A 212 13.44 18.72 6.06
CA GLU A 212 12.51 19.70 5.48
C GLU A 212 11.11 19.61 6.10
N ILE A 213 10.59 18.39 6.29
CA ILE A 213 9.29 18.17 6.96
C ILE A 213 9.31 18.68 8.40
N GLU A 214 10.37 18.40 9.15
CA GLU A 214 10.53 18.87 10.53
C GLU A 214 10.67 20.39 10.63
N TYR A 215 11.28 21.03 9.64
CA TYR A 215 11.30 22.49 9.53
C TYR A 215 9.88 23.05 9.34
N LEU A 216 9.14 22.53 8.35
CA LEU A 216 7.78 22.98 8.05
C LEU A 216 6.80 22.73 9.20
N ARG A 217 6.99 21.65 9.97
CA ARG A 217 6.20 21.39 11.19
C ARG A 217 6.40 22.48 12.24
N ARG A 218 7.65 22.84 12.54
CA ARG A 218 7.99 23.92 13.48
C ARG A 218 7.46 25.27 13.03
N GLU A 219 7.54 25.58 11.73
CA GLU A 219 6.98 26.82 11.19
C GLU A 219 5.45 26.88 11.34
N ASN A 220 4.75 25.78 11.04
CA ASN A 220 3.30 25.71 11.23
C ASN A 220 2.88 25.86 12.69
N GLU A 221 3.62 25.28 13.64
CA GLU A 221 3.38 25.48 15.07
C GLU A 221 3.56 26.95 15.48
N ASN A 222 4.62 27.61 14.99
CA ASN A 222 4.84 29.04 15.22
C ASN A 222 3.67 29.89 14.68
N LEU A 223 3.19 29.60 13.47
CA LEU A 223 2.04 30.29 12.88
C LEU A 223 0.75 30.06 13.68
N LYS A 224 0.51 28.84 14.16
CA LYS A 224 -0.62 28.53 15.05
C LYS A 224 -0.56 29.35 16.34
N MET A 225 0.60 29.45 16.98
CA MET A 225 0.79 30.27 18.17
C MET A 225 0.52 31.75 17.89
N LYS A 226 0.98 32.28 16.75
CA LYS A 226 0.69 33.67 16.33
C LYS A 226 -0.80 33.90 16.08
N LEU A 227 -1.51 32.94 15.48
CA LEU A 227 -2.94 33.02 15.25
C LEU A 227 -3.72 33.00 16.57
N ALA A 228 -3.39 32.09 17.48
CA ALA A 228 -4.00 32.01 18.81
C ALA A 228 -3.80 33.33 19.59
N ALA A 229 -2.59 33.91 19.55
CA ALA A 229 -2.33 35.20 20.18
C ALA A 229 -3.13 36.36 19.55
N LYS A 230 -3.39 36.33 18.25
CA LYS A 230 -4.26 37.30 17.58
C LYS A 230 -5.73 37.12 17.96
N GLU A 231 -6.17 35.88 18.14
CA GLU A 231 -7.53 35.55 18.56
C GLU A 231 -7.81 36.00 20.00
N GLN A 232 -6.92 35.69 20.95
CA GLN A 232 -7.00 36.19 22.32
C GLN A 232 -7.03 37.73 22.39
N LYS A 233 -6.25 38.41 21.54
CA LYS A 233 -6.31 39.87 21.46
C LYS A 233 -7.68 40.35 20.98
N ARG A 234 -8.28 39.70 19.98
CA ARG A 234 -9.62 40.04 19.49
C ARG A 234 -10.67 39.84 20.58
N GLU A 235 -10.67 38.68 21.24
CA GLU A 235 -11.57 38.38 22.36
C GLU A 235 -11.46 39.44 23.48
N PHE A 236 -10.23 39.82 23.84
CA PHE A 236 -10.00 40.88 24.82
C PHE A 236 -10.59 42.24 24.38
N PHE A 237 -10.43 42.61 23.11
CA PHE A 237 -11.01 43.86 22.58
C PHE A 237 -12.54 43.81 22.55
N ASP A 238 -13.12 42.67 22.22
CA ASP A 238 -14.57 42.48 22.19
C ASP A 238 -15.17 42.54 23.61
N GLU A 239 -14.52 41.92 24.60
CA GLU A 239 -14.90 42.03 26.02
C GLU A 239 -14.84 43.47 26.54
N CYS A 240 -13.78 44.22 26.20
CA CYS A 240 -13.66 45.64 26.55
C CYS A 240 -14.77 46.49 25.90
N LYS A 241 -15.18 46.15 24.68
CA LYS A 241 -16.25 46.85 23.95
C LYS A 241 -17.60 46.58 24.59
N GLU A 242 -17.90 45.32 24.92
CA GLU A 242 -19.15 44.95 25.61
C GLU A 242 -19.28 45.60 26.98
N ASN A 243 -18.22 45.61 27.79
CA ASN A 243 -18.28 46.22 29.13
C ASN A 243 -18.58 47.72 29.06
N LYS A 244 -17.93 48.46 28.14
CA LYS A 244 -18.25 49.88 27.91
C LYS A 244 -19.69 50.09 27.43
N GLN A 245 -20.20 49.20 26.58
CA GLN A 245 -21.60 49.26 26.14
C GLN A 245 -22.58 48.99 27.29
N ARG A 246 -22.28 48.05 28.18
CA ARG A 246 -23.08 47.77 29.38
C ARG A 246 -23.09 48.95 30.33
N ASP A 247 -21.92 49.53 30.62
CA ASP A 247 -21.81 50.71 31.49
C ASP A 247 -22.57 51.92 30.92
N PHE A 248 -22.44 52.16 29.62
CA PHE A 248 -23.16 53.23 28.94
C PHE A 248 -24.68 52.99 28.93
N LYS A 249 -25.11 51.75 28.67
CA LYS A 249 -26.52 51.37 28.73
C LYS A 249 -27.09 51.55 30.14
N TYR A 250 -26.36 51.13 31.16
CA TYR A 250 -26.74 51.31 32.56
C TYR A 250 -26.83 52.79 32.95
N PHE A 251 -25.88 53.62 32.48
CA PHE A 251 -25.91 55.07 32.67
C PHE A 251 -27.17 55.71 32.05
N LEU A 252 -27.54 55.30 30.83
CA LEU A 252 -28.74 55.77 30.15
C LEU A 252 -30.04 55.32 30.82
N GLU A 253 -30.09 54.10 31.36
CA GLU A 253 -31.25 53.62 32.13
C GLU A 253 -31.44 54.39 33.45
N LYS A 254 -30.34 54.84 34.08
CA LYS A 254 -30.39 55.64 35.32
C LYS A 254 -30.72 57.13 35.10
N ASN A 255 -30.59 57.65 33.88
CA ASN A 255 -30.79 59.08 33.58
C ASN A 255 -31.72 59.27 32.36
N PRO A 256 -33.04 59.04 32.51
CA PRO A 256 -33.98 59.10 31.39
C PRO A 256 -34.08 60.48 30.72
N GLU A 257 -33.87 61.57 31.45
CA GLU A 257 -33.88 62.95 30.90
C GLU A 257 -32.74 63.19 29.89
N VAL A 258 -31.60 62.51 30.07
CA VAL A 258 -30.46 62.58 29.15
C VAL A 258 -30.76 61.78 27.86
N LYS A 259 -31.65 60.78 27.96
CA LYS A 259 -32.06 59.93 26.84
C LYS A 259 -33.03 60.63 25.88
N GLU A 260 -33.82 61.58 26.37
CA GLU A 260 -34.71 62.41 25.53
C GLU A 260 -33.97 63.56 24.83
N THR A 261 -32.92 64.10 25.46
CA THR A 261 -32.13 65.21 24.89
C THR A 261 -31.13 64.75 23.84
N LEU A 262 -30.58 63.55 23.98
CA LEU A 262 -29.85 62.87 22.93
C LEU A 262 -30.88 62.09 22.11
N ASN A 263 -31.32 62.59 20.95
CA ASN A 263 -32.24 61.86 20.08
C ASN A 263 -31.57 60.56 19.57
N ILE A 264 -31.61 59.49 20.36
CA ILE A 264 -30.82 58.25 20.16
C ILE A 264 -31.17 57.57 18.83
N ASP A 265 -32.40 57.76 18.37
CA ASP A 265 -32.89 57.22 17.11
C ASP A 265 -32.18 57.89 15.91
N ASP A 266 -31.97 59.21 15.95
CA ASP A 266 -31.21 59.92 14.92
C ASP A 266 -29.73 59.51 14.89
N ILE A 267 -29.13 59.25 16.05
CA ILE A 267 -27.73 58.80 16.14
C ILE A 267 -27.59 57.38 15.58
N SER A 268 -28.54 56.50 15.87
CA SER A 268 -28.55 55.12 15.37
C SER A 268 -28.69 55.06 13.84
N ASP A 269 -29.55 55.89 13.27
CA ASP A 269 -29.70 55.99 11.82
C ASP A 269 -28.46 56.57 11.13
N ASN A 270 -27.81 57.55 11.74
CA ASN A 270 -26.54 58.09 11.24
C ASN A 270 -25.41 57.07 11.29
N LEU A 271 -25.31 56.25 12.35
CA LEU A 271 -24.36 55.14 12.42
C LEU A 271 -24.62 54.09 11.34
N ARG A 272 -25.88 53.72 11.12
CA ARG A 272 -26.27 52.75 10.10
C ARG A 272 -25.95 53.25 8.68
N ARG A 273 -26.09 54.56 8.43
CA ARG A 273 -25.65 55.20 7.16
C ARG A 273 -24.14 55.16 6.98
N LEU A 274 -23.36 55.46 8.03
CA LEU A 274 -21.90 55.42 7.98
C LEU A 274 -21.36 54.02 7.74
N GLU A 275 -21.94 53.00 8.38
CA GLU A 275 -21.54 51.60 8.20
C GLU A 275 -21.74 51.14 6.75
N LYS A 276 -22.86 51.55 6.13
CA LYS A 276 -23.14 51.29 4.71
C LYS A 276 -22.15 51.97 3.76
N ILE A 277 -21.79 53.23 4.03
CA ILE A 277 -20.76 53.94 3.24
C ILE A 277 -19.41 53.20 3.32
N GLN A 278 -19.08 52.67 4.49
CA GLN A 278 -17.82 51.94 4.70
C GLN A 278 -17.80 50.58 3.97
N GLU A 279 -18.91 49.84 3.95
CA GLU A 279 -19.04 48.62 3.15
C GLU A 279 -18.88 48.89 1.65
N ASP A 280 -19.47 49.98 1.15
CA ASP A 280 -19.39 50.34 -0.27
C ASP A 280 -17.97 50.78 -0.66
N LEU A 281 -17.26 51.51 0.22
CA LEU A 281 -15.84 51.82 0.03
C LEU A 281 -14.95 50.56 0.02
N ASN A 282 -15.22 49.59 0.89
CA ASN A 282 -14.47 48.34 0.92
C ASN A 282 -14.72 47.48 -0.33
N ARG A 283 -15.96 47.41 -0.82
CA ARG A 283 -16.30 46.73 -2.09
C ARG A 283 -15.54 47.33 -3.27
N ASN A 284 -15.45 48.65 -3.34
CA ASN A 284 -14.72 49.36 -4.40
C ASN A 284 -13.19 49.24 -4.29
N ARG A 285 -12.65 48.79 -3.15
CA ARG A 285 -11.20 48.66 -2.95
C ARG A 285 -10.60 47.35 -3.48
N PHE A 286 -11.45 46.37 -3.77
CA PHE A 286 -11.07 45.03 -4.22
C PHE A 286 -11.62 44.65 -5.62
N SER A 287 -12.27 45.59 -6.30
CA SER A 287 -12.63 45.50 -7.73
C SER A 287 -11.62 46.27 -8.56
#